data_AF-A0A1B9LNI5-F1
#
_entry.id   AF-A0A1B9LNI5-F1
#
_cell.length_a   1.000
_cell.length_b   1.000
_cell.length_c   1.000
_cell.angle_alpha   90.00
_cell.angle_beta   90.00
_cell.angle_gamma   90.00
#
_symmetry.space_group_name_H-M   'P 1'
#
loop_
_entity.id
_entity.type
_entity.pdbx_description
1 polymer ?
#
loop_
_entity_poly.entity_id
_entity_poly.type
_entity_poly.pdbx_seq_one_letter_code
_entity_poly.pdbx_strand_id
1 'polypeptide(L)'
;MNKTYTTIAIIFVFMIYIIINLHLDNERIQKTNAELFGKIEQLNQDIAKNNQIIAQREQEKAQDAMSIKQLQEQMKDALKNNQCANEYMPDSVINWMRNGKN
;
A
#
# COMPACT_ATOMS: atom_id res chain seq x y z
N MET A 1 -64.91 -28.17 18.71
CA MET A 1 -64.03 -27.15 18.10
C MET A 1 -64.18 -27.25 16.59
N ASN A 2 -64.58 -26.19 15.88
CA ASN A 2 -64.89 -26.28 14.45
C ASN A 2 -63.60 -26.42 13.65
N LYS A 3 -63.50 -27.49 12.84
CA LYS A 3 -62.28 -27.89 12.14
C LYS A 3 -61.77 -26.77 11.20
N THR A 4 -62.68 -26.05 10.57
CA THR A 4 -62.40 -24.87 9.73
C THR A 4 -61.78 -23.71 10.50
N TYR A 5 -62.28 -23.37 11.70
CA TYR A 5 -61.71 -22.28 12.50
C TYR A 5 -60.27 -22.58 12.94
N THR A 6 -59.99 -23.83 13.31
CA THR A 6 -58.63 -24.27 13.66
C THR A 6 -57.67 -24.20 12.46
N THR A 7 -58.11 -24.58 11.25
CA THR A 7 -57.26 -24.48 10.05
C THR A 7 -56.98 -23.03 9.68
N ILE A 8 -57.99 -22.14 9.76
CA ILE A 8 -57.83 -20.71 9.49
C ILE A 8 -56.83 -20.08 10.49
N ALA A 9 -56.94 -20.41 11.78
CA ALA A 9 -56.03 -19.90 12.80
C ALA A 9 -54.58 -20.30 12.54
N ILE A 10 -54.32 -21.54 12.13
CA ILE A 10 -52.97 -22.03 11.80
C ILE A 10 -52.38 -21.25 10.62
N ILE A 11 -53.17 -21.02 9.56
CA ILE A 11 -52.72 -20.26 8.38
C ILE A 11 -52.36 -18.82 8.78
N PHE A 12 -53.17 -18.17 9.61
CA PHE A 12 -52.88 -16.83 10.10
C PHE A 12 -51.57 -16.75 10.88
N VAL A 13 -51.31 -17.73 11.75
CA VAL A 13 -50.05 -17.79 12.52
C VAL A 13 -48.85 -17.94 11.58
N PHE A 14 -48.94 -18.81 10.57
CA PHE A 14 -47.88 -18.97 9.57
C PHE A 14 -47.65 -17.69 8.75
N MET A 15 -48.72 -17.01 8.34
CA MET A 15 -48.63 -15.74 7.61
C MET A 15 -47.93 -14.66 8.44
N ILE A 16 -48.31 -14.52 9.72
CA ILE A 16 -47.66 -13.56 10.63
C ILE A 16 -46.18 -13.90 10.81
N TYR A 17 -45.84 -15.18 10.98
CA TYR A 17 -44.46 -15.62 11.11
C TYR A 17 -43.62 -15.28 9.87
N ILE A 18 -44.16 -15.50 8.67
CA ILE A 18 -43.47 -15.15 7.41
C ILE A 18 -43.28 -13.64 7.29
N ILE A 19 -44.30 -12.85 7.61
CA ILE A 19 -44.24 -11.38 7.53
C ILE A 19 -43.16 -10.83 8.47
N ILE A 20 -43.09 -11.32 9.70
CA ILE A 20 -42.08 -10.87 10.68
C ILE A 20 -40.67 -11.20 10.20
N ASN A 21 -40.44 -12.44 9.74
CA ASN A 21 -39.11 -12.82 9.24
C ASN A 21 -38.70 -11.99 8.02
N LEU A 22 -39.62 -11.78 7.08
CA LEU A 22 -39.35 -10.98 5.89
C LEU A 22 -38.98 -9.54 6.25
N HIS A 23 -39.64 -8.96 7.26
CA HIS A 23 -39.32 -7.62 7.75
C HIS A 23 -37.92 -7.57 8.38
N LEU A 24 -37.60 -8.51 9.27
CA LEU A 24 -36.29 -8.61 9.93
C LEU A 24 -35.15 -8.85 8.92
N ASP A 25 -35.37 -9.71 7.93
CA ASP A 25 -34.39 -9.97 6.88
C ASP A 25 -34.14 -8.73 6.02
N ASN A 26 -35.20 -7.99 5.68
CA ASN A 26 -35.06 -6.75 4.92
C ASN A 26 -34.25 -5.69 5.70
N GLU A 27 -34.51 -5.53 7.00
CA GLU A 27 -33.72 -4.62 7.85
C GLU A 27 -32.26 -5.07 7.93
N ARG A 28 -32.00 -6.38 8.09
CA ARG A 28 -30.64 -6.92 8.13
C ARG A 28 -29.90 -6.66 6.83
N ILE A 29 -30.54 -6.91 5.68
CA ILE A 29 -29.96 -6.68 4.35
C ILE A 29 -29.64 -5.20 4.18
N GLN A 30 -30.56 -4.29 4.56
CA GLN A 30 -30.30 -2.85 4.47
C GLN A 30 -29.11 -2.43 5.32
N LYS A 31 -29.01 -2.92 6.56
CA LYS A 31 -27.88 -2.65 7.44
C LYS A 31 -26.56 -3.17 6.87
N THR A 32 -26.53 -4.43 6.41
CA THR A 32 -25.33 -5.02 5.81
C THR A 32 -24.92 -4.27 4.54
N ASN A 33 -25.88 -3.86 3.70
CA ASN A 33 -25.58 -3.05 2.53
C ASN A 33 -24.98 -1.69 2.91
N ALA A 34 -25.55 -1.00 3.89
CA ALA A 34 -25.00 0.28 4.37
C ALA A 34 -23.57 0.12 4.92
N GLU A 35 -23.31 -0.94 5.68
CA GLU A 35 -21.97 -1.26 6.18
C GLU A 35 -20.99 -1.57 5.04
N LEU A 36 -21.41 -2.32 4.03
CA LEU A 36 -20.60 -2.63 2.85
C LEU A 36 -20.28 -1.38 2.03
N PHE A 37 -21.27 -0.51 1.80
CA PHE A 37 -21.05 0.78 1.12
C PHE A 37 -20.07 1.65 1.90
N GLY A 38 -20.20 1.73 3.23
CA GLY A 38 -19.25 2.46 4.07
C GLY A 38 -17.83 1.92 3.96
N LYS A 39 -17.66 0.60 3.95
CA LYS A 39 -16.35 -0.04 3.78
C LYS A 39 -15.76 0.21 2.38
N ILE A 40 -16.58 0.16 1.34
CA ILE A 40 -16.15 0.43 -0.04
C ILE A 40 -15.68 1.88 -0.18
N GLU A 41 -16.44 2.82 0.40
CA GLU A 41 -16.08 4.24 0.38
C GLU A 41 -14.75 4.49 1.10
N GLN A 42 -14.59 3.93 2.30
CA GLN A 42 -13.33 4.03 3.05
C GLN A 42 -12.16 3.42 2.25
N LEU A 43 -12.36 2.25 1.64
CA LEU A 43 -11.33 1.59 0.85
C LEU A 43 -10.93 2.42 -0.38
N ASN A 44 -11.89 3.05 -1.05
CA ASN A 44 -11.61 3.95 -2.18
C ASN A 44 -10.79 5.17 -1.75
N GLN A 45 -11.11 5.76 -0.60
CA GLN A 45 -10.35 6.88 -0.03
C GLN A 45 -8.92 6.48 0.31
N ASP A 46 -8.74 5.31 0.94
CA ASP A 46 -7.42 4.77 1.27
C ASP A 46 -6.59 4.47 0.01
N ILE A 47 -7.21 3.90 -1.03
CA ILE A 47 -6.55 3.68 -2.33
C ILE A 47 -6.13 5.00 -2.97
N ALA A 48 -6.99 6.01 -2.97
CA ALA A 48 -6.66 7.33 -3.53
C ALA A 48 -5.46 7.96 -2.81
N LYS A 49 -5.45 7.91 -1.48
CA LYS A 49 -4.33 8.40 -0.66
C LYS A 49 -3.05 7.63 -0.91
N ASN A 50 -3.12 6.30 -0.98
CA ASN A 50 -1.95 5.46 -1.24
C ASN A 50 -1.36 5.70 -2.63
N ASN A 51 -2.20 5.89 -3.64
CA ASN A 51 -1.74 6.23 -4.99
C ASN A 51 -1.00 7.57 -5.04
N GLN A 52 -1.46 8.58 -4.29
CA GLN A 52 -0.75 9.85 -4.16
C GLN A 52 0.63 9.67 -3.52
N ILE A 53 0.71 8.88 -2.44
CA ILE A 53 1.98 8.58 -1.76
C ILE A 53 2.94 7.84 -2.70
N ILE A 54 2.45 6.85 -3.45
CA ILE A 54 3.26 6.10 -4.42
C ILE A 54 3.81 7.06 -5.49
N ALA A 55 2.96 7.93 -6.06
CA ALA A 55 3.39 8.89 -7.06
C ALA A 55 4.49 9.83 -6.51
N GLN A 56 4.32 10.33 -5.29
CA GLN A 56 5.34 11.15 -4.63
C GLN A 56 6.66 10.39 -4.43
N ARG A 57 6.59 9.14 -3.94
CA ARG A 57 7.78 8.30 -3.72
C ARG A 57 8.54 7.99 -5.00
N GLU A 58 7.83 7.73 -6.09
CA GLU A 58 8.48 7.50 -7.39
C GLU A 58 9.18 8.76 -7.90
N GLN A 59 8.59 9.94 -7.67
CA GLN A 59 9.24 11.22 -8.00
C GLN A 59 10.49 11.47 -7.14
N GLU A 60 10.41 11.27 -5.82
CA GLU A 60 11.55 11.37 -4.89
C GLU A 60 12.69 10.45 -5.34
N LYS A 61 12.37 9.19 -5.64
CA LYS A 61 13.35 8.20 -6.11
C LYS A 61 14.03 8.60 -7.43
N ALA A 62 13.28 9.19 -8.37
CA ALA A 62 13.85 9.70 -9.61
C ALA A 62 14.80 10.88 -9.35
N GLN A 63 14.45 11.78 -8.43
CA GLN A 63 15.28 12.92 -8.03
C GLN A 63 16.55 12.48 -7.30
N ASP A 64 16.43 11.52 -6.38
CA ASP A 64 17.57 10.93 -5.67
C ASP A 64 18.53 10.24 -6.66
N ALA A 65 18.00 9.48 -7.62
CA ALA A 65 18.82 8.84 -8.65
C ALA A 65 19.59 9.85 -9.51
N MET A 66 18.99 11.00 -9.85
CA MET A 66 19.69 12.09 -10.54
C MET A 66 20.77 12.72 -9.66
N SER A 67 20.46 12.97 -8.39
CA SER A 67 21.39 13.59 -7.44
C SER A 67 22.61 12.71 -7.19
N ILE A 68 22.41 11.40 -7.04
CA ILE A 68 23.49 10.41 -6.91
C ILE A 68 24.37 10.39 -8.16
N LYS A 69 23.77 10.41 -9.36
CA LYS A 69 24.56 10.47 -10.61
C LYS A 69 25.40 11.73 -10.69
N GLN A 70 24.83 12.89 -10.38
CA GLN A 70 25.56 14.16 -10.36
C GLN A 70 26.72 14.12 -9.37
N LEU A 71 26.49 13.58 -8.17
CA LEU A 71 27.54 13.43 -7.17
C LEU A 71 28.66 12.48 -7.64
N GLN A 72 28.30 11.37 -8.28
CA GLN A 72 29.29 10.44 -8.85
C GLN A 72 30.11 11.09 -9.96
N GLU A 73 29.50 11.90 -10.83
CA GLU A 73 30.22 12.65 -11.86
C GLU A 73 31.16 13.68 -11.24
N GLN A 74 30.70 14.47 -10.27
CA GLN A 74 31.55 15.43 -9.56
C GLN A 74 32.73 14.76 -8.86
N MET A 75 32.50 13.65 -8.18
CA MET A 75 33.57 12.87 -7.55
C MET A 75 34.56 12.33 -8.58
N LYS A 76 34.06 11.80 -9.70
CA LYS A 76 34.90 11.29 -10.79
C LYS A 76 35.78 12.39 -11.37
N ASP A 77 35.23 13.57 -11.62
CA ASP A 77 35.98 14.71 -12.14
C ASP A 77 36.99 15.25 -11.12
N ALA A 78 36.62 15.30 -9.84
CA ALA A 78 37.54 15.66 -8.76
C ALA A 78 38.70 14.67 -8.63
N LEU A 79 38.45 13.36 -8.77
CA LEU A 79 39.47 12.31 -8.76
C LEU A 79 40.38 12.39 -10.00
N LYS A 80 39.79 12.58 -11.19
CA LYS A 80 40.54 12.66 -12.46
C LYS A 80 41.47 13.87 -12.51
N ASN A 81 41.05 15.00 -11.94
CA ASN A 81 41.82 16.24 -11.94
C ASN A 81 42.67 16.41 -10.67
N ASN A 82 42.80 15.38 -9.83
CA ASN A 82 43.62 15.43 -8.63
C ASN A 82 45.10 15.24 -8.99
N GLN A 83 45.94 16.24 -8.68
CA GLN A 83 47.39 16.18 -8.90
C GLN A 83 48.03 14.97 -8.19
N CYS A 84 47.58 14.62 -6.99
CA CYS A 84 48.10 13.48 -6.23
C CYS A 84 47.79 12.11 -6.87
N ALA A 85 46.75 12.02 -7.72
CA ALA A 85 46.41 10.79 -8.44
C ALA A 85 47.12 10.68 -9.80
N ASN A 86 47.58 11.80 -10.35
CA ASN A 86 48.18 11.88 -11.68
C ASN A 86 49.71 12.02 -11.64
N GLU A 87 50.29 12.24 -10.46
CA GLU A 87 51.73 12.21 -10.22
C GLU A 87 52.23 10.77 -10.01
N TYR A 88 53.43 10.47 -10.52
CA TYR A 88 54.07 9.17 -10.35
C TYR A 88 54.29 8.88 -8.87
N MET A 89 53.58 7.89 -8.34
CA MET A 89 53.74 7.47 -6.96
C MET A 89 55.09 6.74 -6.82
N PRO A 90 55.97 7.14 -5.87
CA PRO A 90 57.29 6.52 -5.72
C PRO A 90 57.18 5.00 -5.50
N ASP A 91 58.06 4.23 -6.15
CA ASP A 91 58.05 2.76 -6.07
C ASP A 91 58.11 2.23 -4.63
N SER A 92 58.78 2.95 -3.72
CA SER A 92 58.83 2.61 -2.30
C SER A 92 57.45 2.59 -1.62
N VAL A 93 56.58 3.54 -1.98
CA VAL A 93 55.22 3.65 -1.45
C VAL A 93 54.31 2.61 -2.08
N ILE A 94 54.44 2.40 -3.40
CA ILE A 94 53.71 1.35 -4.13
C ILE A 94 54.05 -0.04 -3.57
N ASN A 95 55.33 -0.31 -3.33
CA ASN A 95 55.81 -1.59 -2.82
C ASN A 95 55.36 -1.81 -1.36
N TRP A 96 55.31 -0.73 -0.56
CA TRP A 96 54.76 -0.78 0.80
C TRP A 96 53.25 -1.08 0.84
N MET A 97 52.46 -0.46 -0.05
CA MET A 97 51.01 -0.73 -0.14
C MET A 97 50.71 -2.14 -0.66
N ARG A 98 51.47 -2.61 -1.66
CA ARG A 98 51.26 -3.93 -2.27
C ARG A 98 51.67 -5.08 -1.35
N ASN A 99 52.75 -4.90 -0.61
CA ASN A 99 53.31 -5.95 0.24
C ASN A 99 52.94 -5.78 1.71
N GLY A 100 52.10 -4.79 2.05
CA GLY A 100 51.51 -4.59 3.37
C GLY A 100 52.49 -4.79 4.52
N LYS A 101 53.28 -3.74 4.83
CA LYS A 101 54.08 -3.58 6.06
C LYS A 101 54.50 -4.90 6.75
N ASN A 102 55.65 -5.45 6.36
CA ASN A 102 56.43 -6.27 7.30
C ASN A 102 56.79 -5.43 8.53
#